data_AF-A0A394D0D4-F1
#
_entry.id   AF-A0A394D0D4-F1
#
_cell.length_a   1.000
_cell.length_b   1.000
_cell.length_c   1.000
_cell.angle_alpha   90.00
_cell.angle_beta   90.00
_cell.angle_gamma   90.00
#
_symmetry.space_group_name_H-M   'P 1'
#
loop_
_entity.id
_entity.type
_entity.pdbx_description
1 polymer ?
#
loop_
_entity_poly.entity_id
_entity_poly.type
_entity_poly.pdbx_seq_one_letter_code
_entity_poly.pdbx_strand_id
1 'polypeptide(L)'
;MMQLGEGLCKLRKMEFTDGPFHKFEKEISSVLDFIYQTQIELAACGEDMCVTMDQSERSYQLLGDYASGKRVYDLELGHDASVYIVFCPQGCSGAIEPPRVKLPLLKATTEHLIPYEY
;
A
#
# COMPACT_ATOMS: atom_id res chain seq x y z
N MET A 1 -15.37 6.99 8.16
CA MET A 1 -13.97 6.90 7.74
C MET A 1 -13.96 6.13 6.43
N MET A 2 -13.74 6.78 5.28
CA MET A 2 -13.68 6.03 4.01
C MET A 2 -12.42 5.17 4.03
N GLN A 3 -12.58 3.86 4.03
CA GLN A 3 -11.46 2.93 3.92
C GLN A 3 -10.80 3.18 2.57
N LEU A 4 -9.47 3.30 2.53
CA LEU A 4 -8.71 3.72 1.34
C LEU A 4 -9.09 2.94 0.06
N GLY A 5 -9.43 1.65 0.21
CA GLY A 5 -9.93 0.80 -0.87
C GLY A 5 -11.27 1.21 -1.46
N GLU A 6 -12.19 1.77 -0.66
CA GLU A 6 -13.46 2.32 -1.17
C GLU A 6 -13.21 3.57 -2.04
N GLY A 7 -12.28 4.43 -1.60
CA GLY A 7 -11.85 5.61 -2.37
C GLY A 7 -11.22 5.22 -3.71
N LEU A 8 -10.33 4.22 -3.70
CA LEU A 8 -9.72 3.71 -4.93
C LEU A 8 -10.74 3.06 -5.88
N CYS A 9 -11.68 2.30 -5.33
CA CYS A 9 -12.76 1.71 -6.12
C CYS A 9 -13.60 2.80 -6.82
N LYS A 10 -13.88 3.91 -6.13
CA LYS A 10 -14.58 5.07 -6.73
C LYS A 10 -13.75 5.72 -7.83
N LEU A 11 -12.44 5.93 -7.62
CA LEU A 11 -11.55 6.47 -8.65
C LEU A 11 -11.53 5.61 -9.92
N ARG A 12 -11.48 4.28 -9.79
CA ARG A 12 -11.56 3.38 -10.95
C ARG A 12 -12.87 3.48 -11.70
N LYS A 13 -13.99 3.65 -10.98
CA LYS A 13 -15.32 3.82 -11.59
C LYS A 13 -15.49 5.14 -12.35
N MET A 14 -14.62 6.12 -12.11
CA MET A 14 -14.60 7.36 -12.89
C MET A 14 -13.90 7.21 -14.24
N GLU A 15 -13.25 6.06 -14.50
CA GLU A 15 -12.67 5.68 -15.80
C GLU A 15 -11.75 6.76 -16.42
N PHE A 16 -10.96 7.43 -15.59
CA PHE A 16 -9.95 8.38 -16.07
C PHE A 16 -9.00 7.67 -17.03
N THR A 17 -8.88 8.18 -18.26
CA THR A 17 -7.97 7.61 -19.28
C THR A 17 -6.58 8.23 -19.22
N ASP A 18 -6.48 9.45 -18.71
CA ASP A 18 -5.25 10.21 -18.53
C ASP A 18 -5.38 11.25 -17.40
N GLY A 19 -4.29 11.94 -17.07
CA GLY A 19 -4.26 13.05 -16.12
C GLY A 19 -3.86 12.65 -14.70
N PRO A 20 -3.90 13.62 -13.76
CA PRO A 20 -3.38 13.43 -12.41
C PRO A 20 -4.13 12.36 -11.62
N PHE A 21 -5.44 12.21 -11.85
CA PHE A 21 -6.26 11.19 -11.18
C PHE A 21 -5.96 9.78 -11.68
N HIS A 22 -5.78 9.59 -12.98
CA HIS A 22 -5.37 8.30 -13.56
C HIS A 22 -3.99 7.87 -13.04
N LYS A 23 -3.03 8.81 -13.04
CA LYS A 23 -1.69 8.54 -12.53
C LYS A 23 -1.72 8.19 -11.05
N PHE A 24 -2.47 8.96 -10.25
CA PHE A 24 -2.63 8.71 -8.83
C PHE A 24 -3.30 7.35 -8.55
N GLU A 25 -4.35 6.99 -9.29
CA GLU A 25 -5.05 5.69 -9.19
C GLU A 25 -4.09 4.52 -9.38
N LYS A 26 -3.22 4.58 -10.39
CA LYS A 26 -2.21 3.54 -10.64
C LYS A 26 -1.18 3.47 -9.52
N GLU A 27 -0.62 4.61 -9.12
CA GLU A 27 0.41 4.66 -8.09
C GLU A 27 -0.14 4.20 -6.72
N ILE A 28 -1.35 4.60 -6.34
CA ILE A 28 -1.97 4.16 -5.08
C ILE A 28 -2.36 2.68 -5.13
N SER A 29 -2.75 2.16 -6.31
CA SER A 29 -2.96 0.72 -6.49
C SER A 29 -1.68 -0.06 -6.21
N SER A 30 -0.54 0.38 -6.75
CA SER A 30 0.76 -0.25 -6.48
C SER A 30 1.17 -0.19 -5.01
N VAL A 31 0.84 0.90 -4.30
CA VAL A 31 1.07 0.99 -2.85
C VAL A 31 0.21 0.00 -2.09
N LEU A 32 -1.06 -0.15 -2.44
CA LEU A 32 -1.93 -1.13 -1.80
C LEU A 32 -1.47 -2.55 -2.07
N ASP A 33 -1.09 -2.87 -3.31
CA ASP A 33 -0.55 -4.19 -3.66
C ASP A 33 0.71 -4.51 -2.85
N PHE A 34 1.61 -3.53 -2.68
CA PHE A 34 2.78 -3.66 -1.81
C PHE A 34 2.40 -3.94 -0.35
N ILE A 35 1.43 -3.21 0.20
CA ILE A 35 0.94 -3.42 1.57
C ILE A 35 0.30 -4.81 1.72
N TYR A 36 -0.51 -5.24 0.76
CA TYR A 36 -1.12 -6.57 0.81
C TYR A 36 -0.09 -7.68 0.68
N GLN A 37 0.91 -7.52 -0.18
CA GLN A 37 1.97 -8.51 -0.35
C GLN A 37 2.83 -8.62 0.92
N THR A 38 3.21 -7.48 1.51
CA THR A 38 3.94 -7.46 2.79
C THR A 38 3.10 -7.98 3.95
N GLN A 39 1.78 -7.79 3.93
CA GLN A 39 0.85 -8.48 4.82
C GLN A 39 0.92 -9.98 4.58
N ILE A 40 0.71 -10.49 3.36
CA ILE A 40 0.77 -11.93 3.04
C ILE A 40 2.06 -12.60 3.55
N GLU A 41 3.18 -11.90 3.44
CA GLU A 41 4.49 -12.38 3.89
C GLU A 41 4.67 -12.39 5.42
N LEU A 42 3.98 -11.53 6.18
CA LEU A 42 4.15 -11.36 7.63
C LEU A 42 2.88 -11.58 8.48
N ALA A 43 1.74 -11.84 7.86
CA ALA A 43 0.39 -11.75 8.42
C ALA A 43 0.08 -12.72 9.55
N ALA A 44 0.86 -13.78 9.70
CA ALA A 44 0.61 -14.78 10.73
C ALA A 44 1.89 -15.14 11.48
N CYS A 45 2.63 -14.12 11.93
CA CYS A 45 3.73 -14.27 12.87
C CYS A 45 3.22 -14.15 14.32
N GLY A 46 3.06 -15.29 15.00
CA GLY A 46 2.94 -15.35 16.46
C GLY A 46 4.31 -15.31 17.14
N GLU A 47 4.36 -15.43 18.47
CA GLU A 47 5.63 -15.45 19.23
C GLU A 47 6.54 -16.63 18.82
N ASP A 48 5.95 -17.76 18.39
CA ASP A 48 6.68 -19.00 18.11
C ASP A 48 6.76 -19.39 16.62
N MET A 49 5.93 -18.82 15.74
CA MET A 49 5.88 -19.24 14.33
C MET A 49 5.31 -18.17 13.40
N CYS A 50 5.90 -18.05 12.21
CA CYS A 50 5.38 -17.29 11.08
C CYS A 50 4.80 -18.23 10.02
N VAL A 51 3.57 -17.96 9.58
CA VAL A 51 2.93 -18.69 8.46
C VAL A 51 2.70 -17.74 7.28
N THR A 52 3.11 -18.17 6.09
CA THR A 52 2.79 -17.45 4.85
C THR A 52 1.29 -17.58 4.56
N MET A 53 0.62 -16.47 4.24
CA MET A 53 -0.81 -16.49 3.93
C MET A 53 -1.07 -17.23 2.61
N ASP A 54 -2.02 -18.16 2.62
CA ASP A 54 -2.49 -18.90 1.44
C ASP A 54 -3.82 -18.36 0.89
N GLN A 55 -4.26 -17.18 1.35
CA GLN A 55 -5.54 -16.55 1.01
C GLN A 55 -6.78 -17.37 1.41
N SER A 56 -6.64 -18.37 2.28
CA SER A 56 -7.77 -19.06 2.89
C SER A 56 -8.43 -18.22 3.98
N GLU A 57 -9.71 -18.47 4.28
CA GLU A 57 -10.43 -17.81 5.40
C GLU A 57 -9.67 -17.92 6.73
N ARG A 58 -9.05 -19.07 6.98
CA ARG A 58 -8.24 -19.34 8.17
C ARG A 58 -7.00 -18.45 8.22
N SER A 59 -6.35 -18.20 7.10
CA SER A 59 -5.23 -17.28 7.01
C SER A 59 -5.67 -15.84 7.34
N TYR A 60 -6.83 -15.39 6.85
CA TYR A 60 -7.38 -14.07 7.17
C TYR A 60 -7.75 -13.89 8.64
N GLN A 61 -8.17 -14.95 9.35
CA GLN A 61 -8.40 -14.89 10.80
C GLN A 61 -7.11 -14.59 11.58
N LEU A 62 -5.94 -14.96 11.04
CA LEU A 62 -4.64 -14.72 11.67
C LEU A 62 -4.13 -13.29 11.49
N LEU A 63 -4.70 -12.51 10.56
CA LEU A 63 -4.38 -11.08 10.38
C LEU A 63 -4.77 -10.21 11.59
N GLY A 64 -5.60 -10.73 12.50
CA GLY A 64 -6.00 -10.00 13.71
C GLY A 64 -4.79 -9.51 14.53
N ASP A 65 -3.69 -10.25 14.48
CA ASP A 65 -2.43 -9.95 15.17
C ASP A 65 -1.34 -9.38 14.22
N TYR A 66 -1.69 -9.03 12.97
CA TYR A 66 -0.71 -8.47 12.03
C TYR A 66 -0.01 -7.26 12.64
N ALA A 67 1.32 -7.28 12.55
CA ALA A 67 2.24 -6.35 13.21
C ALA A 67 2.22 -6.37 14.75
N SER A 68 1.12 -6.74 15.43
CA SER A 68 0.98 -6.78 16.90
C SER A 68 1.66 -5.59 17.62
N GLY A 69 1.48 -4.38 17.09
CA GLY A 69 2.09 -3.15 17.60
C GLY A 69 3.57 -2.91 17.26
N LYS A 70 4.21 -3.81 16.51
CA LYS A 70 5.57 -3.64 15.98
C LYS A 70 5.56 -2.76 14.73
N ARG A 71 6.63 -1.98 14.55
CA ARG A 71 6.86 -1.21 13.32
C ARG A 71 7.28 -2.17 12.19
N VAL A 72 6.51 -2.17 11.10
CA VAL A 72 6.75 -3.02 9.91
C VAL A 72 7.32 -2.23 8.73
N TYR A 73 7.14 -0.90 8.75
CA TYR A 73 7.61 -0.01 7.69
C TYR A 73 8.21 1.27 8.26
N ASP A 74 9.13 1.85 7.51
CA ASP A 74 9.67 3.20 7.69
C ASP A 74 9.30 4.08 6.49
N LEU A 75 9.43 5.39 6.69
CA LEU A 75 9.29 6.38 5.62
C LEU A 75 10.67 6.94 5.27
N GLU A 76 11.04 6.87 4.00
CA GLU A 76 12.29 7.41 3.48
C GLU A 76 12.04 8.51 2.46
N LEU A 77 12.88 9.54 2.47
CA LEU A 77 12.88 10.58 1.46
C LEU A 77 13.90 10.22 0.37
N GLY A 78 13.43 10.01 -0.85
CA GLY A 78 14.27 9.76 -2.01
C GLY A 78 14.96 11.01 -2.53
N HIS A 79 15.96 10.82 -3.40
CA HIS A 79 16.69 11.91 -4.05
C HIS A 79 15.80 12.81 -4.94
N ASP A 80 14.64 12.31 -5.37
CA ASP A 80 13.65 13.02 -6.18
C ASP A 80 12.64 13.82 -5.33
N ALA A 81 12.92 14.00 -4.03
CA ALA A 81 12.01 14.59 -3.04
C ALA A 81 10.67 13.82 -2.88
N SER A 82 10.60 12.58 -3.34
CA SER A 82 9.45 11.72 -3.11
C SER A 82 9.62 10.93 -1.83
N VAL A 83 8.50 10.67 -1.15
CA VAL A 83 8.49 9.82 0.04
C VAL A 83 8.24 8.38 -0.37
N TYR A 84 8.93 7.44 0.25
CA TYR A 84 8.81 6.01 0.03
C TYR A 84 8.40 5.32 1.32
N ILE A 85 7.53 4.32 1.22
CA ILE A 85 7.34 3.32 2.27
C ILE A 85 8.43 2.27 2.05
N VAL A 86 9.27 2.07 3.06
CA VAL A 86 10.31 1.05 3.06
C VAL A 86 9.94 -0.02 4.04
N PHE A 87 9.92 -1.26 3.56
CA PHE A 87 9.60 -2.40 4.39
C PHE A 87 10.80 -2.79 5.25
N CYS A 88 10.60 -2.84 6.56
CA CYS A 88 11.63 -3.09 7.55
C CYS A 88 11.21 -4.26 8.47
N PRO A 89 11.35 -5.52 8.03
CA PRO A 89 11.20 -6.65 8.93
C PRO A 89 12.33 -6.59 9.96
N GLN A 90 12.01 -6.70 11.25
CA GLN A 90 13.03 -6.94 12.27
C GLN A 90 13.86 -8.16 11.85
N GLY A 91 15.11 -7.96 11.42
CA GLY A 91 16.04 -9.05 11.07
C GLY A 91 16.32 -9.30 9.59
N CYS A 92 15.98 -8.41 8.65
CA CYS A 92 16.41 -8.54 7.25
C CYS A 92 17.92 -8.24 7.07
N SER A 93 18.76 -9.16 7.52
CA SER A 93 20.22 -9.06 7.44
C SER A 93 20.80 -9.57 6.10
N GLY A 94 20.01 -9.64 5.02
CA GLY A 94 20.41 -10.33 3.79
C GLY A 94 19.87 -9.83 2.45
N ALA A 95 19.01 -8.80 2.41
CA ALA A 95 18.58 -8.19 1.14
C ALA A 95 19.47 -7.00 0.79
N ILE A 96 19.97 -6.94 -0.46
CA ILE A 96 20.89 -5.89 -0.94
C ILE A 96 20.20 -4.51 -0.95
N GLU A 97 18.87 -4.47 -1.10
CA GLU A 97 18.03 -3.30 -0.84
C GLU A 97 16.67 -3.74 -0.24
N PRO A 98 16.15 -3.06 0.79
CA PRO A 98 14.84 -3.37 1.34
C PRO A 98 13.72 -3.07 0.32
N PRO A 99 12.66 -3.88 0.26
CA PRO A 99 11.52 -3.60 -0.61
C PRO A 99 10.93 -2.23 -0.28
N ARG A 100 10.69 -1.41 -1.31
CA ARG A 100 10.09 -0.08 -1.11
C ARG A 100 9.11 0.28 -2.20
N VAL A 101 8.14 1.12 -1.85
CA VAL A 101 7.15 1.68 -2.78
C VAL A 101 7.02 3.18 -2.59
N LYS A 102 6.90 3.92 -3.70
CA LYS A 102 6.73 5.38 -3.68
C LYS A 102 5.34 5.75 -3.20
N LEU A 103 5.23 6.70 -2.27
CA LEU A 103 3.95 7.29 -1.90
C LEU A 103 3.46 8.21 -3.02
N PRO A 104 2.24 7.98 -3.54
CA PRO A 104 1.66 8.84 -4.56
C PRO A 104 1.30 10.19 -3.98
N LEU A 105 1.49 11.23 -4.78
CA LEU A 105 1.10 12.58 -4.42
C LEU A 105 0.14 13.13 -5.48
N LEU A 106 -1.12 13.29 -5.10
CA LEU A 106 -2.14 13.85 -5.97
C LEU A 106 -1.96 15.37 -6.06
N LYS A 107 -1.42 15.83 -7.18
CA LYS A 107 -1.44 17.25 -7.57
C LYS A 107 -2.59 17.45 -8.55
N ALA A 108 -3.76 17.79 -8.03
CA ALA A 108 -4.93 18.09 -8.84
C ALA A 108 -5.51 19.46 -8.48
N THR A 109 -6.09 20.13 -9.48
CA THR A 109 -6.88 21.35 -9.33
C THR A 109 -8.34 21.06 -9.69
N THR A 110 -9.26 21.94 -9.31
CA THR A 110 -10.69 21.83 -9.66
C THR A 110 -10.91 21.70 -11.17
N GLU A 111 -10.06 22.31 -11.99
CA GLU A 111 -10.11 22.22 -13.46
C GLU A 111 -10.00 20.78 -13.99
N HIS A 112 -9.29 19.91 -13.26
CA HIS A 112 -9.16 18.50 -13.62
C HIS A 112 -10.42 17.67 -13.29
N LEU A 113 -11.39 18.25 -12.58
CA LEU A 113 -12.67 17.64 -12.22
C LEU A 113 -13.84 18.16 -13.06
N ILE A 114 -13.70 19.33 -13.70
CA ILE A 114 -14.74 19.96 -14.55
C ILE A 114 -15.31 19.01 -15.61
N PRO A 115 -14.54 18.14 -16.30
CA PRO A 115 -15.10 17.22 -17.28
C PRO A 115 -16.04 16.14 -16.70
N TYR A 116 -16.12 16.03 -15.37
CA TYR A 116 -16.81 14.95 -14.65
C TYR A 116 -17.85 15.48 -13.64
N GLU A 117 -18.08 16.80 -13.58
CA GLU A 117 -19.21 17.40 -12.87
C GLU A 117 -20.45 17.34 -13.79
N TYR A 118 -21.40 16.47 -13.44
CA TYR A 118 -22.75 16.43 -14.04
C TYR A 118 -23.73 17.29 -13.24
#